data_AF-Q38C67-F1
#
_entry.id   AF-Q38C67-F1
#
_cell.length_a   1.000
_cell.length_b   1.000
_cell.length_c   1.000
_cell.angle_alpha   90.00
_cell.angle_beta   90.00
_cell.angle_gamma   90.00
#
_symmetry.space_group_name_H-M   'P 1'
#
loop_
_entity.id
_entity.type
_entity.pdbx_description
1 polymer ?
#
loop_
_entity_poly.entity_id
_entity_poly.type
_entity_poly.pdbx_seq_one_letter_code
_entity_poly.pdbx_strand_id
1 'polypeptide(L)'
;MVPLSCSLSTVSASFPFRFKRLLFLRLSARYRRLAMRAVRALTGGQQAVNELEVFLRAVADTQRRWAKRIAAQEAKVRRCMMVEDHCRKRLRRSVLRFTNERLKRLVSTDPLGHVEPKLPPASAFGAFDIPPHCVNGFGVFVMAKLHEFPSCVLDAPRVGAIADLLAAWEILPPFKKERYEAYAESVRDVTTATGTASSSGSSTNCEQRTAGVEGDAGTPTNENEAAAYGRFVRCGRRQLEAVLGPVSSAAWLGIATREWESLTLRQKRCYLSKRTK
;
A
#
# COMPACT_ATOMS: atom_id res chain seq x y z
N MET A 1 37.01 124.70 -9.77
CA MET A 1 36.87 123.99 -11.07
C MET A 1 37.57 122.64 -10.98
N VAL A 2 36.89 121.58 -10.52
CA VAL A 2 37.08 120.15 -10.82
C VAL A 2 35.75 119.46 -10.42
N PRO A 3 35.20 118.53 -11.21
CA PRO A 3 33.77 118.22 -11.21
C PRO A 3 33.39 117.01 -10.34
N LEU A 4 32.23 117.10 -9.69
CA LEU A 4 31.49 115.98 -9.12
C LEU A 4 30.65 115.35 -10.24
N SER A 5 31.16 114.32 -10.90
CA SER A 5 30.36 113.51 -11.84
C SER A 5 30.05 112.16 -11.20
N CYS A 6 28.83 112.04 -10.68
CA CYS A 6 28.25 110.80 -10.21
C CYS A 6 28.15 109.79 -11.37
N SER A 7 29.12 108.88 -11.48
CA SER A 7 29.06 107.70 -12.35
C SER A 7 28.44 106.52 -11.61
N LEU A 8 27.13 106.55 -11.40
CA LEU A 8 26.36 105.38 -10.97
C LEU A 8 24.98 105.49 -11.61
N SER A 9 24.80 104.91 -12.80
CA SER A 9 23.52 104.37 -13.31
C SER A 9 23.62 104.05 -14.80
N THR A 10 24.13 102.88 -15.15
CA THR A 10 23.69 102.19 -16.36
C THR A 10 23.66 100.70 -16.05
N VAL A 11 22.73 100.32 -15.17
CA VAL A 11 22.39 98.90 -14.99
C VAL A 11 21.75 98.44 -16.30
N SER A 12 22.57 97.78 -17.11
CA SER A 12 22.26 97.29 -18.44
C SER A 12 20.90 96.58 -18.48
N ALA A 13 19.97 97.13 -19.26
CA ALA A 13 18.64 96.61 -19.55
C ALA A 13 18.63 95.25 -20.29
N SER A 14 19.78 94.59 -20.47
CA SER A 14 19.91 93.26 -21.08
C SER A 14 19.71 92.09 -20.09
N PHE A 15 19.64 92.35 -18.79
CA PHE A 15 19.36 91.34 -17.76
C PHE A 15 17.98 90.67 -17.84
N PRO A 16 16.84 91.38 -18.02
CA PRO A 16 15.52 90.74 -17.97
C PRO A 16 15.28 89.76 -19.14
N PHE A 17 15.83 90.05 -20.33
CA PHE A 17 15.70 89.16 -21.49
C PHE A 17 16.50 87.86 -21.34
N ARG A 18 17.74 87.95 -20.83
CA ARG A 18 18.52 86.74 -20.53
C ARG A 18 17.86 85.92 -19.43
N PHE A 19 17.32 86.55 -18.39
CA PHE A 19 16.65 85.86 -17.30
C PHE A 19 15.37 85.16 -17.78
N LYS A 20 14.50 85.84 -18.55
CA LYS A 20 13.30 85.22 -19.14
C LYS A 20 13.65 84.02 -20.04
N ARG A 21 14.68 84.15 -20.89
CA ARG A 21 15.13 83.06 -21.76
C ARG A 21 15.67 81.87 -20.96
N LEU A 22 16.45 82.14 -19.90
CA LEU A 22 16.98 81.09 -19.02
C LEU A 22 15.87 80.39 -18.22
N LEU A 23 14.87 81.15 -17.76
CA LEU A 23 13.72 80.64 -17.03
C LEU A 23 12.83 79.79 -17.94
N PHE A 24 12.59 80.22 -19.18
CA PHE A 24 11.89 79.43 -20.20
C PHE A 24 12.65 78.14 -20.55
N LEU A 25 13.97 78.21 -20.75
CA LEU A 25 14.81 77.01 -20.98
C LEU A 25 14.79 76.05 -19.79
N ARG A 26 14.83 76.55 -18.55
CA ARG A 26 14.71 75.71 -17.34
C ARG A 26 13.31 75.12 -17.19
N LEU A 27 12.26 75.88 -17.47
CA LEU A 27 10.87 75.42 -17.39
C LEU A 27 10.61 74.34 -18.44
N SER A 28 10.96 74.59 -19.70
CA SER A 28 10.86 73.60 -20.78
C SER A 28 11.69 72.33 -20.51
N ALA A 29 12.91 72.46 -19.96
CA ALA A 29 13.71 71.31 -19.55
C ALA A 29 13.10 70.54 -18.34
N ARG A 30 12.40 71.23 -17.43
CA ARG A 30 11.63 70.59 -16.34
C ARG A 30 10.40 69.87 -16.88
N TYR A 31 9.61 70.52 -17.74
CA TYR A 31 8.46 69.90 -18.40
C TYR A 31 8.87 68.68 -19.22
N ARG A 32 9.94 68.76 -20.01
CA ARG A 32 10.49 67.59 -20.75
C ARG A 32 10.89 66.45 -19.82
N ARG A 33 11.53 66.75 -18.68
CA ARG A 33 11.90 65.73 -17.69
C ARG A 33 10.68 65.08 -17.03
N LEU A 34 9.65 65.85 -16.70
CA LEU A 34 8.40 65.33 -16.15
C LEU A 34 7.64 64.48 -17.18
N ALA A 35 7.54 64.95 -18.43
CA ALA A 35 6.94 64.19 -19.53
C ALA A 35 7.66 62.85 -19.76
N MET A 36 9.00 62.86 -19.81
CA MET A 36 9.79 61.62 -19.96
C MET A 36 9.64 60.67 -18.77
N ARG A 37 9.51 61.18 -17.54
CA ARG A 37 9.20 60.35 -16.36
C ARG A 37 7.82 59.71 -16.44
N ALA A 38 6.81 60.47 -16.88
CA ALA A 38 5.46 59.96 -17.09
C ALA A 38 5.44 58.88 -18.18
N VAL A 39 6.13 59.10 -19.31
CA VAL A 39 6.28 58.09 -20.37
C VAL A 39 6.99 56.84 -19.83
N ARG A 40 8.07 56.97 -19.07
CA ARG A 40 8.76 55.81 -18.46
C ARG A 40 7.88 55.04 -17.48
N ALA A 41 7.08 55.74 -16.68
CA ALA A 41 6.12 55.12 -15.78
C ALA A 41 5.02 54.38 -16.55
N LEU A 42 4.53 54.97 -17.65
CA LEU A 42 3.54 54.35 -18.53
C LEU A 42 4.12 53.12 -19.25
N THR A 43 5.35 53.21 -19.77
CA THR A 43 6.02 52.07 -20.42
C THR A 43 6.35 50.97 -19.43
N GLY A 44 6.75 51.32 -18.19
CA GLY A 44 6.96 50.35 -17.12
C GLY A 44 5.65 49.67 -16.69
N GLY A 45 4.56 50.44 -16.60
CA GLY A 45 3.22 49.90 -16.37
C GLY A 45 2.74 48.98 -17.50
N GLN A 46 2.96 49.38 -18.76
CA GLN A 46 2.61 48.55 -19.92
C GLN A 46 3.41 47.25 -19.95
N GLN A 47 4.71 47.30 -19.63
CA GLN A 47 5.54 46.10 -19.51
C GLN A 47 5.02 45.17 -18.41
N ALA A 48 4.70 45.70 -17.23
CA ALA A 48 4.15 44.90 -16.12
C ALA A 48 2.82 44.24 -16.49
N VAL A 49 1.93 44.94 -17.19
CA VAL A 49 0.66 44.36 -17.69
C VAL A 49 0.93 43.27 -18.71
N ASN A 50 1.83 43.48 -19.66
CA ASN A 50 2.21 42.46 -20.65
C ASN A 50 2.80 41.20 -19.97
N GLU A 51 3.66 41.37 -18.96
CA GLU A 51 4.21 40.26 -18.19
C GLU A 51 3.10 39.49 -17.44
N LEU A 52 2.18 40.21 -16.78
CA LEU A 52 1.01 39.61 -16.13
C LEU A 52 0.12 38.83 -17.11
N GLU A 53 -0.12 39.34 -18.32
CA GLU A 53 -0.85 38.60 -19.35
C GLU A 53 -0.16 37.30 -19.74
N VAL A 54 1.17 37.30 -19.89
CA VAL A 54 1.96 36.10 -20.19
C VAL A 54 1.88 35.11 -19.03
N PHE A 55 2.01 35.58 -17.78
CA PHE A 55 1.83 34.74 -16.60
C PHE A 55 0.43 34.12 -16.53
N LEU A 56 -0.63 34.91 -16.77
CA LEU A 56 -2.01 34.40 -16.77
C LEU A 56 -2.24 33.37 -17.87
N ARG A 57 -1.69 33.56 -19.07
CA ARG A 57 -1.73 32.55 -20.15
C ARG A 57 -1.00 31.27 -19.73
N ALA A 58 0.19 31.39 -19.14
CA ALA A 58 0.94 30.24 -18.64
C ALA A 58 0.19 29.49 -17.52
N VAL A 59 -0.47 30.21 -16.61
CA VAL A 59 -1.31 29.62 -15.56
C VAL A 59 -2.53 28.92 -16.16
N ALA A 60 -3.20 29.51 -17.14
CA ALA A 60 -4.32 28.87 -17.82
C ALA A 60 -3.90 27.57 -18.56
N ASP A 61 -2.72 27.58 -19.20
CA ASP A 61 -2.18 26.39 -19.88
C ASP A 61 -1.75 25.30 -18.92
N THR A 62 -1.23 25.66 -17.74
CA THR A 62 -0.94 24.67 -16.69
C THR A 62 -2.23 24.12 -16.11
N GLN A 63 -3.24 24.94 -15.79
CA GLN A 63 -4.55 24.47 -15.32
C GLN A 63 -5.20 23.48 -16.30
N ARG A 64 -5.17 23.77 -17.61
CA ARG A 64 -5.66 22.84 -18.65
C ARG A 64 -4.90 21.52 -18.66
N ARG A 65 -3.57 21.55 -18.52
CA ARG A 65 -2.74 20.33 -18.44
C ARG A 65 -3.06 19.51 -17.20
N TRP A 66 -3.24 20.17 -16.05
CA TRP A 66 -3.62 19.52 -14.80
C TRP A 66 -5.02 18.88 -14.90
N ALA A 67 -6.00 19.60 -15.46
CA ALA A 67 -7.35 19.06 -15.70
C ALA A 67 -7.33 17.81 -16.59
N LYS A 68 -6.54 17.82 -17.69
CA LYS A 68 -6.38 16.65 -18.56
C LYS A 68 -5.75 15.46 -17.83
N ARG A 69 -4.74 15.70 -16.98
CA ARG A 69 -4.09 14.63 -16.19
C ARG A 69 -5.04 14.03 -15.15
N ILE A 70 -5.81 14.87 -14.46
CA ILE A 70 -6.83 14.43 -13.50
C ILE A 70 -7.87 13.56 -14.22
N ALA A 71 -8.43 14.04 -15.33
CA ALA A 71 -9.40 13.29 -16.12
C ALA A 71 -8.84 11.94 -16.63
N ALA A 72 -7.58 11.90 -17.07
CA ALA A 72 -6.92 10.66 -17.50
C ALA A 72 -6.74 9.67 -16.33
N GLN A 73 -6.39 10.17 -15.15
CA GLN A 73 -6.22 9.35 -13.95
C GLN A 73 -7.57 8.85 -13.42
N GLU A 74 -8.61 9.69 -13.40
CA GLU A 74 -9.98 9.27 -13.09
C GLU A 74 -10.47 8.19 -14.07
N ALA A 75 -10.21 8.34 -15.37
CA ALA A 75 -10.55 7.32 -16.36
C ALA A 75 -9.79 6.01 -16.12
N LYS A 76 -8.52 6.07 -15.69
CA LYS A 76 -7.74 4.89 -15.31
C LYS A 76 -8.34 4.20 -14.08
N VAL A 77 -8.72 4.96 -13.05
CA VAL A 77 -9.39 4.45 -11.85
C VAL A 77 -10.71 3.79 -12.22
N ARG A 78 -11.56 4.43 -13.05
CA ARG A 78 -12.82 3.83 -13.52
C ARG A 78 -12.60 2.50 -14.24
N ARG A 79 -11.58 2.39 -15.11
CA ARG A 79 -11.21 1.12 -15.76
C ARG A 79 -10.79 0.05 -14.76
N CYS A 80 -9.95 0.41 -13.78
CA CYS A 80 -9.55 -0.52 -12.73
C CYS A 80 -10.75 -0.99 -11.90
N MET A 81 -11.68 -0.10 -11.54
CA MET A 81 -12.91 -0.46 -10.83
C MET A 81 -13.79 -1.41 -11.65
N MET A 82 -13.94 -1.19 -12.97
CA MET A 82 -14.68 -2.11 -13.84
C MET A 82 -14.03 -3.50 -13.91
N VAL A 83 -12.70 -3.57 -13.99
CA VAL A 83 -11.96 -4.84 -13.96
C VAL A 83 -12.13 -5.52 -12.61
N GLU A 84 -12.03 -4.77 -11.52
CA GLU A 84 -12.24 -5.30 -10.17
C GLU A 84 -13.66 -5.85 -10.00
N ASP A 85 -14.69 -5.13 -10.44
CA ASP A 85 -16.07 -5.59 -10.40
C ASP A 85 -16.29 -6.83 -11.29
N HIS A 86 -15.63 -6.88 -12.44
CA HIS A 86 -15.66 -8.08 -13.28
C HIS A 86 -15.00 -9.27 -12.58
N CYS A 87 -13.82 -9.09 -12.00
CA CYS A 87 -13.11 -10.10 -11.23
C CYS A 87 -13.94 -10.57 -10.05
N ARG A 88 -14.55 -9.65 -9.27
CA ARG A 88 -15.48 -9.96 -8.19
C ARG A 88 -16.68 -10.77 -8.69
N LYS A 89 -17.31 -10.38 -9.81
CA LYS A 89 -18.41 -11.15 -10.41
C LYS A 89 -17.96 -12.55 -10.86
N ARG A 90 -16.76 -12.68 -11.42
CA ARG A 90 -16.19 -13.98 -11.81
C ARG A 90 -15.92 -14.84 -10.59
N LEU A 91 -15.27 -14.31 -9.56
CA LEU A 91 -15.05 -14.97 -8.26
C LEU A 91 -16.37 -15.42 -7.65
N ARG A 92 -17.40 -14.56 -7.64
CA ARG A 92 -18.75 -14.94 -7.17
C ARG A 92 -19.35 -16.06 -8.02
N ARG A 93 -19.12 -16.09 -9.34
CA ARG A 93 -19.63 -17.16 -10.21
C ARG A 93 -18.84 -18.46 -10.09
N SER A 94 -17.51 -18.39 -9.98
CA SER A 94 -16.63 -19.56 -9.96
C SER A 94 -16.55 -20.19 -8.57
N VAL A 95 -16.49 -19.36 -7.53
CA VAL A 95 -16.46 -19.81 -6.14
C VAL A 95 -17.89 -19.98 -5.66
N LEU A 96 -18.70 -18.91 -5.53
CA LEU A 96 -19.99 -19.02 -4.83
C LEU A 96 -21.10 -19.82 -5.55
N ARG A 97 -21.04 -20.12 -6.86
CA ARG A 97 -22.01 -21.06 -7.45
C ARG A 97 -21.72 -22.51 -7.09
N PHE A 98 -20.45 -22.88 -6.95
CA PHE A 98 -20.05 -24.24 -6.63
C PHE A 98 -19.97 -24.46 -5.11
N THR A 99 -19.55 -23.44 -4.37
CA THR A 99 -19.49 -23.46 -2.91
C THR A 99 -20.62 -22.60 -2.35
N ASN A 100 -21.80 -23.25 -2.29
CA ASN A 100 -22.83 -23.25 -1.26
C ASN A 100 -23.20 -21.90 -0.61
N GLU A 101 -24.49 -21.61 -0.44
CA GLU A 101 -25.03 -20.51 0.39
C GLU A 101 -24.36 -20.40 1.78
N ARG A 102 -23.76 -21.49 2.28
CA ARG A 102 -22.87 -21.54 3.45
C ARG A 102 -21.69 -20.56 3.37
N LEU A 103 -20.99 -20.44 2.24
CA LEU A 103 -19.88 -19.47 2.11
C LEU A 103 -20.34 -18.03 2.24
N LYS A 104 -21.55 -17.70 1.76
CA LYS A 104 -22.12 -16.35 1.95
C LYS A 104 -22.34 -16.01 3.42
N ARG A 105 -22.57 -17.01 4.28
CA ARG A 105 -22.66 -16.81 5.73
C ARG A 105 -21.29 -16.69 6.39
N LEU A 106 -20.29 -17.43 5.88
CA LEU A 106 -18.92 -17.39 6.40
C LEU A 106 -18.18 -16.09 6.02
N VAL A 107 -18.37 -15.61 4.79
CA VAL A 107 -17.80 -14.34 4.31
C VAL A 107 -18.86 -13.26 4.52
N SER A 108 -18.66 -12.35 5.48
CA SER A 108 -19.57 -11.22 5.73
C SER A 108 -19.95 -10.54 4.40
N THR A 109 -21.21 -10.60 4.00
CA THR A 109 -21.66 -10.08 2.70
C THR A 109 -21.85 -8.57 2.68
N ASP A 110 -21.70 -7.89 3.81
CA ASP A 110 -21.93 -6.45 3.86
C ASP A 110 -20.69 -5.68 3.34
N PRO A 111 -20.80 -4.98 2.18
CA PRO A 111 -19.72 -4.13 1.68
C PRO A 111 -19.52 -2.86 2.51
N LEU A 112 -20.49 -2.46 3.34
CA LEU A 112 -20.46 -1.26 4.20
C LEU A 112 -20.46 -1.60 5.69
N GLY A 113 -20.67 -2.88 6.03
CA GLY A 113 -20.84 -3.34 7.39
C GLY A 113 -19.54 -3.39 8.14
N HIS A 114 -19.36 -2.42 9.02
CA HIS A 114 -18.50 -2.47 10.20
C HIS A 114 -18.92 -3.56 11.20
N VAL A 115 -19.49 -4.69 10.75
CA VAL A 115 -19.70 -5.84 11.63
C VAL A 115 -18.32 -6.40 11.94
N GLU A 116 -17.75 -5.85 13.00
CA GLU A 116 -16.55 -6.34 13.63
C GLU A 116 -16.80 -7.81 13.95
N PRO A 117 -15.93 -8.74 13.50
CA PRO A 117 -16.12 -10.14 13.83
C PRO A 117 -16.13 -10.25 15.35
N LYS A 118 -17.20 -10.82 15.93
CA LYS A 118 -17.21 -11.18 17.35
C LYS A 118 -16.04 -12.13 17.57
N LEU A 119 -14.96 -11.60 18.13
CA LEU A 119 -13.78 -12.40 18.45
C LEU A 119 -14.17 -13.42 19.51
N PRO A 120 -13.73 -14.69 19.38
CA PRO A 120 -13.99 -15.69 20.40
C PRO A 120 -13.32 -15.24 21.72
N PRO A 121 -13.88 -15.57 22.89
CA PRO A 121 -13.17 -15.33 24.14
C PRO A 121 -11.87 -16.14 24.17
N ALA A 122 -10.80 -15.61 24.77
CA ALA A 122 -9.49 -16.29 24.79
C ALA A 122 -9.55 -17.68 25.45
N SER A 123 -10.48 -17.89 26.40
CA SER A 123 -10.76 -19.18 27.03
C SER A 123 -11.33 -20.22 26.07
N ALA A 124 -11.91 -19.82 24.93
CA ALA A 124 -12.49 -20.75 23.97
C ALA A 124 -11.42 -21.68 23.38
N PHE A 125 -10.19 -21.22 23.15
CA PHE A 125 -9.13 -22.09 22.63
C PHE A 125 -8.77 -23.21 23.60
N GLY A 126 -8.76 -22.91 24.91
CA GLY A 126 -8.54 -23.91 25.96
C GLY A 126 -9.66 -24.96 26.03
N ALA A 127 -10.90 -24.58 25.73
CA ALA A 127 -12.03 -25.53 25.70
C ALA A 127 -11.94 -26.56 24.55
N PHE A 128 -11.13 -26.31 23.52
CA PHE A 128 -10.86 -27.24 22.42
C PHE A 128 -9.47 -27.89 22.52
N ASP A 129 -8.82 -27.82 23.68
CA ASP A 129 -7.46 -28.32 23.90
C ASP A 129 -6.43 -27.76 22.89
N ILE A 130 -6.66 -26.55 22.36
CA ILE A 130 -5.74 -25.90 21.43
C ILE A 130 -4.68 -25.16 22.26
N PRO A 131 -3.39 -25.54 22.17
CA PRO A 131 -2.35 -24.82 22.87
C PRO A 131 -2.27 -23.38 22.35
N PRO A 132 -2.15 -22.38 23.23
CA PRO A 132 -2.16 -20.97 22.82
C PRO A 132 -1.04 -20.61 21.83
N HIS A 133 0.12 -21.26 21.93
CA HIS A 133 1.24 -21.07 21.00
C HIS A 133 0.95 -21.57 19.56
N CYS A 134 -0.05 -22.43 19.37
CA CYS A 134 -0.50 -22.93 18.07
C CYS A 134 -1.61 -22.07 17.45
N VAL A 135 -2.12 -21.07 18.17
CA VAL A 135 -3.20 -20.20 17.67
C VAL A 135 -2.63 -19.29 16.58
N ASN A 136 -3.26 -19.33 15.40
CA ASN A 136 -2.96 -18.49 14.25
C ASN A 136 -4.24 -17.74 13.80
N GLY A 137 -4.11 -16.77 12.89
CA GLY A 137 -5.25 -15.98 12.43
C GLY A 137 -6.37 -16.81 11.79
N PHE A 138 -6.04 -17.91 11.11
CA PHE A 138 -7.05 -18.83 10.58
C PHE A 138 -7.84 -19.53 11.69
N GLY A 139 -7.18 -19.99 12.75
CA GLY A 139 -7.82 -20.60 13.92
C GLY A 139 -8.77 -19.62 14.61
N VAL A 140 -8.36 -18.37 14.78
CA VAL A 140 -9.24 -17.31 15.31
C VAL A 140 -10.45 -17.11 14.40
N PHE A 141 -10.26 -17.07 13.08
CA PHE A 141 -11.35 -16.96 12.12
C PHE A 141 -12.34 -18.12 12.23
N VAL A 142 -11.85 -19.37 12.26
CA VAL A 142 -12.70 -20.56 12.41
C VAL A 142 -13.48 -20.51 13.71
N MET A 143 -12.83 -20.17 14.83
CA MET A 143 -13.47 -20.05 16.14
C MET A 143 -14.52 -18.94 16.18
N ALA A 144 -14.24 -17.80 15.57
CA ALA A 144 -15.20 -16.72 15.43
C ALA A 144 -16.45 -17.18 14.65
N LYS A 145 -16.25 -17.97 13.58
CA LYS A 145 -17.37 -18.49 12.76
C LYS A 145 -18.15 -19.61 13.42
N LEU A 146 -17.50 -20.47 14.19
CA LEU A 146 -18.16 -21.46 15.05
C LEU A 146 -19.03 -20.77 16.11
N HIS A 147 -18.54 -19.69 16.70
CA HIS A 147 -19.28 -18.93 17.71
C HIS A 147 -20.44 -18.13 17.09
N GLU A 148 -20.25 -17.55 15.90
CA GLU A 148 -21.27 -16.75 15.23
C GLU A 148 -22.38 -17.60 14.57
N PHE A 149 -22.01 -18.75 14.00
CA PHE A 149 -22.92 -19.62 13.24
C PHE A 149 -22.70 -21.11 13.54
N PRO A 150 -23.01 -21.61 14.75
CA PRO A 150 -22.74 -23.00 15.13
C PRO A 150 -23.43 -24.01 14.19
N SER A 151 -24.68 -23.76 13.80
CA SER A 151 -25.43 -24.65 12.90
C SER A 151 -24.83 -24.74 11.49
N CYS A 152 -24.26 -23.65 10.97
CA CYS A 152 -23.73 -23.63 9.60
C CYS A 152 -22.49 -24.52 9.43
N VAL A 153 -21.73 -24.73 10.50
CA VAL A 153 -20.50 -25.55 10.48
C VAL A 153 -20.78 -26.97 10.97
N LEU A 154 -21.67 -27.15 11.96
CA LEU A 154 -21.96 -28.46 12.55
C LEU A 154 -22.89 -29.34 11.69
N ASP A 155 -23.81 -28.76 10.92
CA ASP A 155 -24.74 -29.50 10.05
C ASP A 155 -24.10 -29.96 8.72
N ALA A 156 -22.81 -29.72 8.54
CA ALA A 156 -22.06 -30.03 7.34
C ALA A 156 -21.18 -31.28 7.54
N PRO A 157 -21.00 -32.14 6.50
CA PRO A 157 -19.96 -33.15 6.56
C PRO A 157 -18.61 -32.47 6.80
N ARG A 158 -17.83 -32.98 7.76
CA ARG A 158 -16.60 -32.33 8.28
C ARG A 158 -15.67 -31.84 7.17
N VAL A 159 -15.47 -32.67 6.13
CA VAL A 159 -14.62 -32.32 4.98
C VAL A 159 -15.17 -31.11 4.20
N GLY A 160 -16.48 -31.04 4.00
CA GLY A 160 -17.14 -29.91 3.35
C GLY A 160 -17.04 -28.63 4.19
N ALA A 161 -17.22 -28.74 5.50
CA ALA A 161 -17.07 -27.60 6.42
C ALA A 161 -15.64 -27.02 6.40
N ILE A 162 -14.63 -27.89 6.40
CA ILE A 162 -13.22 -27.48 6.31
C ILE A 162 -12.94 -26.81 4.97
N ALA A 163 -13.39 -27.40 3.86
CA ALA A 163 -13.23 -26.81 2.53
C ALA A 163 -13.91 -25.42 2.43
N ASP A 164 -15.11 -25.29 2.99
CA ASP A 164 -15.85 -24.02 3.03
C ASP A 164 -15.11 -22.96 3.86
N LEU A 165 -14.57 -23.32 5.03
CA LEU A 165 -13.79 -22.40 5.87
C LEU A 165 -12.48 -21.97 5.22
N LEU A 166 -11.77 -22.89 4.57
CA LEU A 166 -10.55 -22.59 3.82
C LEU A 166 -10.85 -21.65 2.64
N ALA A 167 -11.89 -21.93 1.86
CA ALA A 167 -12.32 -21.05 0.77
C ALA A 167 -12.74 -19.66 1.29
N ALA A 168 -13.47 -19.60 2.41
CA ALA A 168 -13.84 -18.34 3.02
C ALA A 168 -12.63 -17.53 3.50
N TRP A 169 -11.62 -18.20 4.06
CA TRP A 169 -10.36 -17.58 4.45
C TRP A 169 -9.59 -17.05 3.23
N GLU A 170 -9.51 -17.80 2.13
CA GLU A 170 -8.82 -17.34 0.92
C GLU A 170 -9.43 -16.05 0.36
N ILE A 171 -10.77 -15.96 0.33
CA ILE A 171 -11.53 -14.82 -0.22
C ILE A 171 -11.48 -13.58 0.70
N LEU A 172 -11.13 -13.75 1.98
CA LEU A 172 -11.16 -12.66 2.95
C LEU A 172 -10.18 -11.53 2.56
N PRO A 173 -10.58 -10.24 2.67
CA PRO A 173 -9.66 -9.12 2.45
C PRO A 173 -8.43 -9.16 3.36
N PRO A 174 -7.25 -8.70 2.89
CA PRO A 174 -6.00 -8.77 3.64
C PRO A 174 -6.09 -8.06 5.00
N PHE A 175 -6.72 -6.87 5.05
CA PHE A 175 -6.90 -6.13 6.31
C PHE A 175 -7.68 -6.90 7.38
N LYS A 176 -8.60 -7.80 6.99
CA LYS A 176 -9.32 -8.64 7.95
C LYS A 176 -8.45 -9.80 8.44
N LYS A 177 -7.63 -10.39 7.55
CA LYS A 177 -6.66 -11.44 7.90
C LYS A 177 -5.66 -10.90 8.92
N GLU A 178 -5.14 -9.70 8.70
CA GLU A 178 -4.23 -9.01 9.62
C GLU A 178 -4.85 -8.83 11.01
N ARG A 179 -6.14 -8.45 11.11
CA ARG A 179 -6.83 -8.34 12.41
C ARG A 179 -6.93 -9.67 13.15
N TYR A 180 -7.23 -10.76 12.44
CA TYR A 180 -7.27 -12.08 13.05
C TYR A 180 -5.88 -12.55 13.50
N GLU A 181 -4.84 -12.23 12.73
CA GLU A 181 -3.46 -12.54 13.09
C GLU A 181 -3.00 -11.72 14.30
N ALA A 182 -3.31 -10.43 14.37
CA ALA A 182 -3.02 -9.58 15.53
C ALA A 182 -3.74 -10.08 16.79
N TYR A 183 -4.97 -10.60 16.66
CA TYR A 183 -5.64 -11.24 17.79
C TYR A 183 -4.94 -12.55 18.20
N ALA A 184 -4.51 -13.37 17.24
CA ALA A 184 -3.75 -14.58 17.53
C ALA A 184 -2.41 -14.27 18.24
N GLU A 185 -1.73 -13.19 17.86
CA GLU A 185 -0.56 -12.65 18.59
C GLU A 185 -0.92 -12.30 20.03
N SER A 186 -2.00 -11.55 20.25
CA SER A 186 -2.42 -11.19 21.62
C SER A 186 -2.71 -12.40 22.52
N VAL A 187 -3.31 -13.47 21.97
CA VAL A 187 -3.58 -14.71 22.72
C VAL A 187 -2.28 -15.45 23.07
N ARG A 188 -1.29 -15.43 22.16
CA ARG A 188 0.05 -15.98 22.40
C ARG A 188 0.78 -15.20 23.49
N ASP A 189 0.70 -13.88 23.46
CA ASP A 189 1.39 -12.99 24.40
C ASP A 189 0.79 -13.03 25.82
N VAL A 190 -0.54 -13.13 25.95
CA VAL A 190 -1.20 -13.30 27.26
C VAL A 190 -0.74 -14.59 27.96
N THR A 191 -0.46 -15.63 27.18
CA THR A 191 0.01 -16.91 27.73
C THR A 191 1.47 -16.84 28.18
N THR A 192 2.35 -16.17 27.43
CA THR A 192 3.74 -15.99 27.84
C THR A 192 3.87 -15.10 29.07
N ALA A 193 2.99 -14.11 29.25
CA ALA A 193 2.95 -13.30 30.47
C ALA A 193 2.46 -14.08 31.72
N THR A 194 1.48 -14.96 31.54
CA THR A 194 0.90 -15.76 32.66
C THR A 194 1.75 -16.98 33.00
N GLY A 195 2.51 -17.51 32.04
CA GLY A 195 3.34 -18.71 32.16
C GLY A 195 4.73 -18.52 32.77
N THR A 196 5.00 -17.42 33.47
CA THR A 196 6.27 -17.22 34.21
C THR A 196 6.30 -18.02 35.52
N ALA A 197 5.94 -19.30 35.48
CA ALA A 197 6.20 -20.27 36.53
C ALA A 197 6.07 -21.69 35.94
N SER A 198 7.21 -22.40 35.87
CA SER A 198 7.36 -23.80 35.41
C SER A 198 7.27 -23.99 33.90
N SER A 199 8.14 -24.70 33.19
CA SER A 199 9.46 -25.28 33.41
C SER A 199 9.79 -26.00 32.10
N SER A 200 10.96 -25.70 31.53
CA SER A 200 11.82 -26.62 30.77
C SER A 200 11.23 -27.53 29.68
N GLY A 201 11.64 -27.27 28.44
CA GLY A 201 12.21 -28.33 27.59
C GLY A 201 11.47 -28.68 26.30
N SER A 202 11.76 -27.95 25.21
CA SER A 202 12.25 -28.50 23.93
C SER A 202 12.15 -27.43 22.84
N SER A 203 13.15 -26.54 22.84
CA SER A 203 13.40 -25.65 21.71
C SER A 203 14.02 -26.46 20.57
N THR A 204 13.22 -27.06 19.71
CA THR A 204 13.69 -27.38 18.35
C THR A 204 13.34 -26.23 17.43
N ASN A 205 14.27 -25.27 17.38
CA ASN A 205 14.36 -24.20 16.40
C ASN A 205 14.03 -24.70 14.98
N CYS A 206 13.03 -24.08 14.35
CA CYS A 206 12.85 -24.09 12.90
C CYS A 206 12.70 -22.64 12.40
N GLU A 207 13.56 -21.76 12.88
CA GLU A 207 13.91 -20.51 12.19
C GLU A 207 15.36 -20.60 11.78
N GLN A 208 15.63 -21.20 10.63
CA GLN A 208 16.85 -20.88 9.89
C GLN A 208 16.49 -20.00 8.70
N ARG A 209 16.59 -18.70 8.99
CA ARG A 209 17.03 -17.67 8.04
C ARG A 209 17.96 -18.28 7.00
N THR A 210 17.56 -18.28 5.73
CA THR A 210 18.53 -18.10 4.65
C THR A 210 17.99 -17.06 3.70
N ALA A 211 18.57 -15.88 3.84
CA ALA A 211 18.44 -14.71 3.00
C ALA A 211 18.73 -15.05 1.52
N GLY A 212 18.32 -14.12 0.66
CA GLY A 212 18.25 -14.29 -0.78
C GLY A 212 19.55 -14.65 -1.47
N VAL A 213 19.38 -15.13 -2.70
CA VAL A 213 19.98 -14.64 -3.94
C VAL A 213 19.29 -15.43 -5.05
N GLU A 214 18.67 -14.73 -6.00
CA GLU A 214 18.24 -15.29 -7.27
C GLU A 214 19.47 -15.83 -7.99
N GLY A 215 19.55 -17.16 -8.11
CA GLY A 215 20.63 -17.85 -8.79
C GLY A 215 20.06 -19.09 -9.47
N ASP A 216 20.20 -19.09 -10.80
CA ASP A 216 19.65 -20.02 -11.78
C ASP A 216 19.72 -21.49 -11.31
N ALA A 217 18.55 -22.04 -10.95
CA ALA A 217 18.42 -23.42 -10.50
C ALA A 217 18.52 -24.35 -11.71
N GLY A 218 19.75 -24.81 -11.95
CA GLY A 218 20.10 -25.79 -12.99
C GLY A 218 19.14 -26.98 -13.01
N THR A 219 18.91 -27.46 -14.24
CA THR A 219 18.02 -28.56 -14.62
C THR A 219 18.12 -29.75 -13.66
N PRO A 220 17.00 -30.30 -13.17
CA PRO A 220 17.01 -31.39 -12.20
C PRO A 220 17.67 -32.64 -12.80
N THR A 221 18.82 -33.04 -12.26
CA THR A 221 19.35 -34.40 -12.44
C THR A 221 18.57 -35.38 -11.57
N ASN A 222 18.47 -36.64 -12.00
CA ASN A 222 17.71 -37.69 -11.29
C ASN A 222 18.13 -37.86 -9.81
N GLU A 223 19.41 -37.65 -9.50
CA GLU A 223 19.94 -37.71 -8.13
C GLU A 223 19.34 -36.64 -7.20
N ASN A 224 19.09 -35.44 -7.74
CA ASN A 224 18.49 -34.33 -6.99
C ASN A 224 17.01 -34.58 -6.68
N GLU A 225 16.28 -35.24 -7.60
CA GLU A 225 14.87 -35.58 -7.37
C GLU A 225 14.72 -36.63 -6.26
N ALA A 226 15.60 -37.65 -6.23
CA ALA A 226 15.60 -38.65 -5.16
C ALA A 226 15.84 -38.03 -3.78
N ALA A 227 16.77 -37.06 -3.68
CA ALA A 227 17.03 -36.33 -2.43
C ALA A 227 15.83 -35.46 -2.01
N ALA A 228 15.20 -34.77 -2.97
CA ALA A 228 14.01 -33.96 -2.73
C ALA A 228 12.82 -34.82 -2.25
N TYR A 229 12.60 -35.97 -2.89
CA TYR A 229 11.57 -36.93 -2.48
C TYR A 229 11.83 -37.46 -1.07
N GLY A 230 13.08 -37.83 -0.75
CA GLY A 230 13.45 -38.27 0.61
C GLY A 230 13.18 -37.20 1.68
N ARG A 231 13.36 -35.91 1.32
CA ARG A 231 13.03 -34.79 2.22
C ARG A 231 11.52 -34.61 2.37
N PHE A 232 10.77 -34.68 1.28
CA PHE A 232 9.31 -34.66 1.29
C PHE A 232 8.73 -35.76 2.18
N VAL A 233 9.17 -37.01 2.00
CA VAL A 233 8.72 -38.16 2.80
C VAL A 233 9.01 -37.93 4.29
N ARG A 234 10.19 -37.40 4.64
CA ARG A 234 10.56 -37.14 6.05
C ARG A 234 9.74 -36.01 6.67
N CYS A 235 9.60 -34.89 5.96
CA CYS A 235 8.88 -33.72 6.45
C CYS A 235 7.37 -33.98 6.54
N GLY A 236 6.78 -34.57 5.49
CA GLY A 236 5.36 -34.93 5.45
C GLY A 236 5.00 -35.94 6.53
N ARG A 237 5.86 -36.95 6.77
CA ARG A 237 5.65 -37.92 7.87
C ARG A 237 5.58 -37.24 9.23
N ARG A 238 6.55 -36.37 9.53
CA ARG A 238 6.59 -35.65 10.81
C ARG A 238 5.35 -34.77 11.01
N GLN A 239 4.90 -34.11 9.95
CA GLN A 239 3.67 -33.29 9.99
C GLN A 239 2.43 -34.17 10.24
N LEU A 240 2.34 -35.32 9.57
CA LEU A 240 1.23 -36.25 9.76
C LEU A 240 1.24 -36.85 11.17
N GLU A 241 2.41 -37.26 11.66
CA GLU A 241 2.58 -37.83 13.00
C GLU A 241 2.29 -36.82 14.12
N ALA A 242 2.57 -35.53 13.89
CA ALA A 242 2.23 -34.47 14.84
C ALA A 242 0.71 -34.27 15.01
N VAL A 243 -0.09 -34.62 13.99
CA VAL A 243 -1.55 -34.41 14.00
C VAL A 243 -2.30 -35.70 14.37
N LEU A 244 -1.86 -36.85 13.86
CA LEU A 244 -2.58 -38.12 13.96
C LEU A 244 -1.92 -39.13 14.92
N GLY A 245 -0.71 -38.84 15.41
CA GLY A 245 0.10 -39.81 16.14
C GLY A 245 0.90 -40.73 15.20
N PRO A 246 1.55 -41.78 15.73
CA PRO A 246 2.48 -42.62 14.97
C PRO A 246 1.82 -43.29 13.76
N VAL A 247 2.42 -43.13 12.58
CA VAL A 247 1.90 -43.67 11.32
C VAL A 247 2.78 -44.81 10.82
N SER A 248 2.17 -45.89 10.33
CA SER A 248 2.92 -47.02 9.76
C SER A 248 3.67 -46.61 8.50
N SER A 249 4.92 -47.05 8.38
CA SER A 249 5.78 -46.68 7.24
C SER A 249 5.18 -47.07 5.89
N ALA A 250 4.48 -48.21 5.81
CA ALA A 250 3.83 -48.67 4.59
C ALA A 250 2.64 -47.77 4.17
N ALA A 251 1.79 -47.37 5.11
CA ALA A 251 0.67 -46.48 4.84
C ALA A 251 1.14 -45.09 4.39
N TRP A 252 2.15 -44.54 5.08
CA TRP A 252 2.72 -43.26 4.70
C TRP A 252 3.39 -43.30 3.32
N LEU A 253 4.21 -44.32 3.02
CA LEU A 253 4.87 -44.42 1.72
C LEU A 253 3.86 -44.52 0.56
N GLY A 254 2.74 -45.26 0.76
CA GLY A 254 1.67 -45.34 -0.24
C GLY A 254 0.93 -44.01 -0.49
N ILE A 255 0.83 -43.15 0.52
CA ILE A 255 0.27 -41.79 0.37
C ILE A 255 1.32 -40.86 -0.24
N ALA A 256 2.56 -40.91 0.25
CA ALA A 256 3.63 -40.03 -0.14
C ALA A 256 4.02 -40.17 -1.62
N THR A 257 3.99 -41.37 -2.19
CA THR A 257 4.20 -41.55 -3.64
C THR A 257 3.13 -40.83 -4.45
N ARG A 258 1.85 -41.02 -4.12
CA ARG A 258 0.71 -40.38 -4.81
C ARG A 258 0.74 -38.86 -4.67
N GLU A 259 1.04 -38.37 -3.47
CA GLU A 259 1.20 -36.94 -3.22
C GLU A 259 2.41 -36.36 -3.95
N TRP A 260 3.53 -37.08 -4.04
CA TRP A 260 4.69 -36.60 -4.78
C TRP A 260 4.43 -36.49 -6.29
N GLU A 261 3.68 -37.42 -6.85
CA GLU A 261 3.28 -37.40 -8.27
C GLU A 261 2.29 -36.28 -8.58
N SER A 262 1.45 -35.87 -7.62
CA SER A 262 0.49 -34.78 -7.79
C SER A 262 1.14 -33.39 -7.74
N LEU A 263 2.35 -33.28 -7.18
CA LEU A 263 3.07 -32.01 -7.06
C LEU A 263 3.64 -31.54 -8.40
N THR A 264 3.45 -30.25 -8.68
CA THR A 264 4.09 -29.57 -9.82
C THR A 264 5.60 -29.53 -9.66
N LEU A 265 6.34 -29.44 -10.78
CA LEU A 265 7.80 -29.27 -10.78
C LEU A 265 8.26 -28.09 -9.89
N ARG A 266 7.48 -27.00 -9.85
CA ARG A 266 7.76 -25.84 -9.00
C ARG A 266 7.67 -26.19 -7.51
N GLN A 267 6.67 -26.98 -7.11
CA GLN A 267 6.52 -27.41 -5.72
C GLN A 267 7.58 -28.43 -5.33
N LYS A 268 7.92 -29.37 -6.21
CA LYS A 268 9.00 -30.35 -5.99
C LYS A 268 10.35 -29.66 -5.72
N ARG A 269 10.64 -28.54 -6.40
CA ARG A 269 11.85 -27.74 -6.18
C ARG A 269 11.99 -27.19 -4.76
N CYS A 270 10.89 -26.97 -4.03
CA CYS A 270 10.95 -26.53 -2.63
C CYS A 270 11.63 -27.55 -1.71
N TYR A 271 11.69 -28.83 -2.11
CA TYR A 271 12.32 -29.90 -1.36
C TYR A 271 13.79 -30.13 -1.72
N LEU A 272 14.30 -29.47 -2.77
CA LEU A 272 15.73 -29.51 -3.09
C LEU A 272 16.54 -28.85 -1.98
N SER A 273 17.64 -29.49 -1.59
CA SER A 273 18.62 -28.87 -0.70
C SER A 273 19.20 -27.64 -1.39
N LYS A 274 19.11 -26.46 -0.76
CA LYS A 274 19.90 -25.30 -1.19
C LYS A 274 21.36 -25.73 -1.07
N ARG A 275 22.07 -25.85 -2.19
CA ARG A 275 23.47 -26.27 -2.21
C ARG A 275 24.26 -25.22 -1.43
N THR A 276 24.66 -25.55 -0.21
CA THR A 276 25.66 -24.78 0.54
C THR A 276 26.96 -24.95 -0.22
N LYS A 277 27.47 -23.86 -0.80
CA LYS A 277 28.86 -23.81 -1.26
C LYS A 277 29.79 -23.95 -0.06
#